data_AF-A0A1Q6LH29-F1
#
_entry.id   AF-A0A1Q6LH29-F1
#
_cell.length_a   1.000
_cell.length_b   1.000
_cell.length_c   1.000
_cell.angle_alpha   90.00
_cell.angle_beta   90.00
_cell.angle_gamma   90.00
#
_symmetry.space_group_name_H-M   'P 1'
#
loop_
_entity.id
_entity.type
_entity.pdbx_description
1 polymer ?
#
loop_
_entity_poly.entity_id
_entity_poly.type
_entity_poly.pdbx_seq_one_letter_code
_entity_poly.pdbx_strand_id
1 'polypeptide(L)'
;MISQFENTNEDVKKQERICSFYVSDYHFEMITLPYIENEIKQNHNVVILTENDLNETIKKVLKNVSLSKKDKEKIFALDWCVNDLCKLDSIRKNMSENLETTVFIKGGKNYIQKMNSYIQENVGSKNIKSIDCYCIDDVENQMKDLVCQYEGVLNTAGKIKL
;
A
#
# COMPACT_ATOMS: atom_id res chain seq x y z
N MET A 1 24.71 25.11 36.88
CA MET A 1 23.37 24.71 36.40
C MET A 1 23.31 25.03 34.91
N ILE A 2 23.77 24.10 34.08
CA ILE A 2 23.71 24.21 32.62
C ILE A 2 22.89 23.01 32.17
N SER A 3 21.66 23.29 31.76
CA SER A 3 20.72 22.32 31.19
C SER A 3 21.29 21.82 29.87
N GLN A 4 21.65 20.54 29.82
CA GLN A 4 21.88 19.83 28.58
C GLN A 4 20.53 19.70 27.87
N PHE A 5 20.28 20.56 26.88
CA PHE A 5 19.30 20.24 25.85
C PHE A 5 19.95 19.17 24.96
N GLU A 6 19.63 17.92 25.24
CA GLU A 6 19.89 16.82 24.32
C GLU A 6 19.09 17.08 23.05
N ASN A 7 19.82 17.33 21.98
CA ASN A 7 19.31 17.47 20.63
C ASN A 7 18.92 16.05 20.16
N THR A 8 17.71 15.60 20.49
CA THR A 8 17.11 14.41 19.87
C THR A 8 16.74 14.74 18.43
N ASN A 9 17.72 14.73 17.53
CA ASN A 9 17.45 14.47 16.11
C ASN A 9 17.08 12.98 16.00
N GLU A 10 15.89 12.61 16.44
CA GLU A 10 15.23 11.43 15.86
C GLU A 10 15.03 11.79 14.38
N ASP A 11 15.76 11.13 13.49
CA ASP A 11 15.46 11.17 12.07
C ASP A 11 13.98 10.81 11.90
N VAL A 12 13.15 11.82 11.63
CA VAL A 12 11.73 11.60 11.33
C VAL A 12 11.70 10.82 10.03
N LYS A 13 11.58 9.49 10.14
CA LYS A 13 11.49 8.56 9.01
C LYS A 13 10.29 9.01 8.18
N LYS A 14 10.58 9.70 7.08
CA LYS A 14 9.57 10.15 6.13
C LYS A 14 8.84 8.93 5.58
N GLN A 15 7.53 9.04 5.44
CA GLN A 15 6.69 7.98 4.88
C GLN A 15 7.22 7.57 3.50
N GLU A 16 7.61 6.30 3.34
CA GLU A 16 7.98 5.77 2.03
C GLU A 16 6.70 5.69 1.17
N ARG A 17 6.70 6.41 0.05
CA ARG A 17 5.58 6.39 -0.91
C ARG A 17 6.04 5.88 -2.25
N ILE A 18 5.34 4.86 -2.75
CA ILE A 18 5.55 4.22 -4.05
C ILE A 18 4.26 4.37 -4.86
N CYS A 19 4.37 4.51 -6.17
CA CYS A 19 3.21 4.44 -7.06
C CYS A 19 3.23 3.16 -7.91
N SER A 20 2.07 2.74 -8.37
CA SER A 20 1.88 1.61 -9.28
C SER A 20 0.77 1.97 -10.27
N PHE A 21 0.80 1.37 -11.45
CA PHE A 21 -0.16 1.64 -12.51
C PHE A 21 -0.73 0.34 -13.06
N TYR A 22 -2.06 0.22 -13.02
CA TYR A 22 -2.76 -0.96 -13.48
C TYR A 22 -3.73 -0.64 -14.62
N VAL A 23 -4.11 -1.66 -15.39
CA VAL A 23 -5.07 -1.54 -16.50
C VAL A 23 -6.33 -2.38 -16.29
N SER A 24 -6.32 -3.24 -15.27
CA SER A 24 -7.44 -4.05 -14.80
C SER A 24 -7.15 -4.56 -13.38
N ASP A 25 -8.16 -5.11 -12.72
CA ASP A 25 -8.01 -5.77 -11.42
C ASP A 25 -6.98 -6.91 -11.46
N TYR A 26 -7.03 -7.75 -12.50
CA TYR A 26 -6.03 -8.81 -12.71
C TYR A 26 -4.62 -8.24 -12.87
N HIS A 27 -4.45 -7.13 -13.58
CA HIS A 27 -3.13 -6.50 -13.73
C HIS A 27 -2.61 -5.98 -12.39
N PHE A 28 -3.47 -5.32 -11.60
CA PHE A 28 -3.15 -4.88 -10.24
C PHE A 28 -2.72 -6.05 -9.36
N GLU A 29 -3.49 -7.13 -9.34
CA GLU A 29 -3.19 -8.33 -8.54
C GLU A 29 -1.86 -8.95 -8.95
N MET A 30 -1.58 -9.09 -10.25
CA MET A 30 -0.31 -9.63 -10.74
C MET A 30 0.90 -8.76 -10.37
N ILE A 31 0.77 -7.43 -10.39
CA ILE A 31 1.83 -6.51 -9.95
C ILE A 31 2.06 -6.65 -8.44
N THR A 32 0.99 -6.68 -7.65
CA THR A 32 1.08 -6.50 -6.19
C THR A 32 1.31 -7.80 -5.43
N LEU A 33 0.88 -8.95 -5.96
CA LEU A 33 0.96 -10.24 -5.27
C LEU A 33 2.39 -10.62 -4.81
N PRO A 34 3.43 -10.55 -5.65
CA PRO A 34 4.79 -10.85 -5.21
C PRO A 34 5.27 -9.92 -4.10
N TYR A 35 4.81 -8.66 -4.15
CA TYR A 35 5.14 -7.65 -3.15
C TYR A 35 4.43 -7.94 -1.82
N ILE A 36 3.13 -8.20 -1.85
CA ILE A 36 2.32 -8.59 -0.67
C ILE A 36 2.91 -9.84 0.00
N GLU A 37 3.28 -10.84 -0.80
CA GLU A 37 3.90 -12.06 -0.28
C GLU A 37 5.19 -11.75 0.50
N ASN A 38 6.05 -10.87 -0.04
CA ASN A 38 7.27 -10.46 0.62
C ASN A 38 7.02 -9.69 1.92
N GLU A 39 6.07 -8.75 1.93
CA GLU A 39 5.69 -7.98 3.14
C GLU A 39 5.20 -8.92 4.26
N ILE A 40 4.34 -9.89 3.92
CA ILE A 40 3.88 -10.90 4.88
C ILE A 40 5.04 -11.76 5.42
N LYS A 41 6.01 -12.14 4.56
CA LYS A 41 7.19 -12.90 4.99
C LYS A 41 8.10 -12.09 5.91
N GLN A 42 8.12 -10.77 5.79
CA GLN A 42 8.84 -9.85 6.67
C GLN A 42 8.07 -9.50 7.95
N ASN A 43 6.89 -10.10 8.18
CA ASN A 43 5.98 -9.80 9.28
C ASN A 43 5.49 -8.34 9.30
N HIS A 44 5.44 -7.70 8.13
CA HIS A 44 4.76 -6.41 8.00
C HIS A 44 3.25 -6.63 7.86
N ASN A 45 2.47 -5.73 8.45
CA ASN A 45 1.03 -5.74 8.25
C ASN A 45 0.70 -5.25 6.84
N VAL A 46 -0.25 -5.90 6.19
CA VAL A 46 -0.71 -5.49 4.85
C VAL A 46 -2.17 -5.09 4.94
N VAL A 47 -2.48 -3.86 4.50
CA VAL A 47 -3.85 -3.36 4.36
C VAL A 47 -4.07 -2.96 2.91
N ILE A 48 -5.23 -3.32 2.35
CA ILE A 48 -5.57 -3.09 0.95
C ILE A 48 -6.84 -2.25 0.90
N LEU A 49 -6.72 -0.95 0.64
CA LEU A 49 -7.83 -0.04 0.39
C LEU A 49 -8.16 -0.06 -1.10
N THR A 50 -9.40 -0.36 -1.47
CA THR A 50 -9.80 -0.53 -2.87
C THR A 50 -11.14 0.13 -3.13
N GLU A 51 -11.24 0.85 -4.25
CA GLU A 51 -12.49 1.49 -4.68
C GLU A 51 -13.55 0.48 -5.16
N ASN A 52 -13.12 -0.73 -5.56
CA ASN A 52 -13.99 -1.84 -5.98
C ASN A 52 -13.63 -3.15 -5.25
N ASP A 53 -14.57 -4.09 -5.21
CA ASP A 53 -14.39 -5.42 -4.62
C ASP A 53 -13.51 -6.31 -5.50
N LEU A 54 -12.52 -6.97 -4.92
CA LEU A 54 -11.56 -7.82 -5.62
C LEU A 54 -11.64 -9.31 -5.22
N ASN A 55 -12.63 -9.74 -4.42
CA ASN A 55 -12.65 -11.12 -3.90
C ASN A 55 -12.71 -12.19 -4.99
N GLU A 56 -13.49 -11.94 -6.04
CA GLU A 56 -13.66 -12.91 -7.12
C GLU A 56 -12.45 -12.94 -8.05
N THR A 57 -11.79 -11.79 -8.27
CA THR A 57 -10.59 -11.70 -9.11
C THR A 57 -9.39 -12.32 -8.41
N ILE A 58 -9.15 -11.99 -7.12
CA ILE A 58 -8.02 -12.54 -6.36
C ILE A 58 -8.13 -14.05 -6.22
N LYS A 59 -9.33 -14.59 -6.03
CA LYS A 59 -9.57 -16.04 -5.98
C LYS A 59 -9.20 -16.73 -7.29
N LYS A 60 -9.43 -16.10 -8.43
CA LYS A 60 -9.04 -16.63 -9.75
C LYS A 60 -7.54 -16.50 -9.96
N VAL A 61 -6.92 -15.38 -9.58
CA VAL A 61 -5.47 -15.21 -9.70
C VAL A 61 -4.72 -16.20 -8.84
N LEU A 62 -5.09 -16.35 -7.57
CA LEU A 62 -4.44 -17.28 -6.63
C LEU A 62 -4.50 -18.74 -7.10
N LYS A 63 -5.49 -19.13 -7.89
CA LYS A 63 -5.53 -20.48 -8.50
C LYS A 63 -4.44 -20.69 -9.54
N ASN A 64 -4.08 -19.65 -10.29
CA ASN A 64 -3.21 -19.73 -11.47
C ASN A 64 -1.75 -19.35 -11.19
N VAL A 65 -1.46 -18.65 -10.09
CA VAL A 65 -0.08 -18.29 -9.71
C VAL A 65 0.65 -19.46 -9.04
N SER A 66 1.98 -19.50 -9.23
CA SER A 66 2.88 -20.52 -8.67
C SER A 66 3.33 -20.18 -7.24
N LEU A 67 2.37 -19.92 -6.35
CA LEU A 67 2.61 -19.70 -4.91
C LEU A 67 2.35 -20.97 -4.10
N SER A 68 2.98 -21.09 -2.93
CA SER A 68 2.68 -22.19 -2.02
C SER A 68 1.24 -22.10 -1.51
N LYS A 69 0.63 -23.23 -1.14
CA LYS A 69 -0.74 -23.25 -0.60
C LYS A 69 -0.87 -22.34 0.64
N LYS A 70 0.12 -22.38 1.52
CA LYS A 70 0.17 -21.56 2.74
C LYS A 70 0.22 -20.06 2.42
N ASP A 71 1.02 -19.66 1.43
CA ASP A 71 1.12 -18.24 1.06
C ASP A 71 -0.18 -17.76 0.40
N LYS A 72 -0.80 -18.59 -0.45
CA LYS A 72 -2.13 -18.30 -1.03
C LYS A 72 -3.20 -18.10 0.05
N GLU A 73 -3.21 -18.95 1.07
CA GLU A 73 -4.16 -18.83 2.20
C GLU A 73 -3.98 -17.53 2.98
N LYS A 74 -2.72 -17.14 3.27
CA LYS A 74 -2.43 -15.87 3.96
C LYS A 74 -2.84 -14.65 3.15
N ILE A 75 -2.54 -14.66 1.84
CA ILE A 75 -2.90 -13.57 0.94
C ILE A 75 -4.42 -13.47 0.79
N PHE A 76 -5.11 -14.60 0.64
CA PHE A 76 -6.56 -14.65 0.54
C PHE A 76 -7.27 -14.18 1.82
N ALA A 77 -6.64 -14.35 2.99
CA ALA A 77 -7.17 -13.90 4.27
C ALA A 77 -7.12 -12.38 4.47
N LEU A 78 -6.44 -11.62 3.61
CA LEU A 78 -6.52 -10.16 3.61
C LEU A 78 -7.93 -9.72 3.20
N ASP A 79 -8.35 -8.54 3.65
CA ASP A 79 -9.65 -7.98 3.27
C ASP A 79 -9.54 -7.32 1.88
N TRP A 80 -10.09 -7.97 0.85
CA TRP A 80 -10.14 -7.50 -0.55
C TRP A 80 -11.47 -6.81 -0.92
N CYS A 81 -12.39 -6.64 0.04
CA CYS A 81 -13.69 -6.01 -0.15
C CYS A 81 -13.62 -4.48 -0.10
N VAL A 82 -14.67 -3.78 -0.52
CA VAL A 82 -14.82 -2.34 -0.20
C VAL A 82 -15.26 -2.18 1.26
N ASN A 83 -14.32 -1.84 2.14
CA ASN A 83 -14.54 -1.74 3.59
C ASN A 83 -13.64 -0.68 4.25
N ASP A 84 -13.64 0.52 3.68
CA ASP A 84 -12.68 1.59 4.02
C ASP A 84 -12.64 1.90 5.52
N LEU A 85 -13.79 2.02 6.18
CA LEU A 85 -13.84 2.40 7.60
C LEU A 85 -13.10 1.38 8.49
N CYS A 86 -13.40 0.09 8.36
CA CYS A 86 -12.74 -0.96 9.14
C CYS A 86 -11.24 -1.04 8.84
N LYS A 87 -10.86 -0.81 7.58
CA LYS A 87 -9.45 -0.83 7.13
C LYS A 87 -8.68 0.37 7.64
N LEU A 88 -9.31 1.55 7.69
CA LEU A 88 -8.70 2.75 8.27
C LEU A 88 -8.53 2.61 9.79
N ASP A 89 -9.51 2.00 10.47
CA ASP A 89 -9.41 1.66 11.90
C ASP A 89 -8.27 0.66 12.17
N SER A 90 -8.06 -0.34 11.28
CA SER A 90 -6.96 -1.30 11.43
C SER A 90 -5.59 -0.63 11.22
N ILE A 91 -5.46 0.28 10.25
CA ILE A 91 -4.23 1.07 10.07
C ILE A 91 -3.96 1.90 11.33
N ARG A 92 -4.98 2.59 11.88
CA ARG A 92 -4.85 3.39 13.10
C ARG A 92 -4.39 2.54 14.28
N LYS A 93 -4.97 1.34 14.45
CA LYS A 93 -4.56 0.41 15.51
C LYS A 93 -3.10 -0.01 15.34
N ASN A 94 -2.70 -0.40 14.12
CA ASN A 94 -1.32 -0.79 13.84
C ASN A 94 -0.33 0.33 14.19
N MET A 95 -0.69 1.59 13.91
CA MET A 95 0.16 2.74 14.27
C MET A 95 0.28 2.92 15.78
N SER A 96 -0.82 2.77 16.53
CA SER A 96 -0.77 2.84 18.00
C SER A 96 0.10 1.76 18.64
N GLU A 97 0.23 0.63 17.95
CA GLU A 97 1.07 -0.51 18.34
C GLU A 97 2.48 -0.46 17.73
N ASN A 98 2.83 0.62 17.02
CA ASN A 98 4.11 0.82 16.31
C ASN A 98 4.47 -0.32 15.33
N LEU A 99 3.47 -0.91 14.67
CA LEU A 99 3.68 -1.99 13.71
C LEU A 99 4.01 -1.45 12.32
N GLU A 100 5.08 -1.96 11.71
CA GLU A 100 5.38 -1.70 10.30
C GLU A 100 4.20 -2.17 9.44
N THR A 101 3.63 -1.24 8.68
CA THR A 101 2.41 -1.47 7.89
C THR A 101 2.58 -0.96 6.47
N THR A 102 2.35 -1.86 5.51
CA THR A 102 2.26 -1.53 4.09
C THR A 102 0.79 -1.40 3.70
N VAL A 103 0.42 -0.23 3.18
CA VAL A 103 -0.93 0.11 2.74
C VAL A 103 -0.94 0.22 1.21
N PHE A 104 -1.71 -0.64 0.56
CA PHE A 104 -2.03 -0.51 -0.85
C PHE A 104 -3.31 0.30 -1.01
N ILE A 105 -3.30 1.31 -1.88
CA ILE A 105 -4.47 2.14 -2.15
C ILE A 105 -4.77 2.07 -3.65
N LYS A 106 -5.80 1.32 -4.02
CA LYS A 106 -6.20 1.09 -5.41
C LYS A 106 -7.47 1.88 -5.75
N GLY A 107 -7.40 2.69 -6.79
CA GLY A 107 -8.57 3.35 -7.35
C GLY A 107 -8.20 4.46 -8.31
N GLY A 108 -9.18 5.29 -8.63
CA GLY A 108 -8.96 6.52 -9.36
C GLY A 108 -8.22 7.56 -8.52
N LYS A 109 -7.73 8.61 -9.19
CA LYS A 109 -6.93 9.68 -8.57
C LYS A 109 -7.62 10.29 -7.35
N ASN A 110 -8.92 10.56 -7.43
CA ASN A 110 -9.69 11.17 -6.35
C ASN A 110 -9.83 10.26 -5.13
N TYR A 111 -10.07 8.96 -5.33
CA TYR A 111 -10.15 7.98 -4.24
C TYR A 111 -8.81 7.90 -3.51
N ILE A 112 -7.72 7.77 -4.25
CA ILE A 112 -6.36 7.68 -3.68
C ILE A 112 -6.00 8.94 -2.89
N GLN A 113 -6.31 10.12 -3.43
CA GLN A 113 -6.08 11.39 -2.72
C GLN A 113 -6.87 11.44 -1.41
N LYS A 114 -8.16 11.08 -1.45
CA LYS A 114 -9.03 11.04 -0.25
C LYS A 114 -8.48 10.11 0.82
N MET A 115 -8.06 8.89 0.47
CA MET A 115 -7.51 7.92 1.42
C MET A 115 -6.18 8.40 2.01
N ASN A 116 -5.28 8.93 1.18
CA ASN A 116 -4.02 9.48 1.66
C ASN A 116 -4.22 10.67 2.61
N SER A 117 -5.10 11.61 2.28
CA SER A 117 -5.44 12.72 3.18
C SER A 117 -5.96 12.22 4.53
N TYR A 118 -6.86 11.22 4.52
CA TYR A 118 -7.38 10.65 5.76
C TYR A 118 -6.26 10.03 6.62
N ILE A 119 -5.40 9.21 6.02
CA ILE A 119 -4.27 8.56 6.73
C ILE A 119 -3.32 9.62 7.31
N GLN A 120 -2.98 10.65 6.54
CA GLN A 120 -2.08 11.71 6.99
C GLN A 120 -2.67 12.54 8.15
N GLU A 121 -3.95 12.90 8.05
CA GLU A 121 -4.61 13.78 9.03
C GLU A 121 -5.02 13.05 10.31
N ASN A 122 -5.44 11.79 10.23
CA ASN A 122 -6.12 11.09 11.33
C ASN A 122 -5.31 9.94 11.95
N VAL A 123 -4.28 9.44 11.26
CA VAL A 123 -3.51 8.28 11.69
C VAL A 123 -2.05 8.63 11.97
N GLY A 124 -1.45 9.49 11.16
CA GLY A 124 -0.01 9.76 11.19
C GLY A 124 0.75 8.80 10.26
N SER A 125 1.98 9.16 9.91
CA SER A 125 2.70 8.54 8.78
C SER A 125 4.00 7.80 9.16
N LYS A 126 4.36 7.78 10.45
CA LYS A 126 5.52 7.03 10.96
C LYS A 126 5.23 5.53 10.82
N ASN A 127 6.14 4.76 10.22
CA ASN A 127 6.03 3.30 9.98
C ASN A 127 4.92 2.86 9.01
N ILE A 128 4.42 3.79 8.18
CA ILE A 128 3.57 3.46 7.04
C ILE A 128 4.39 3.50 5.77
N LYS A 129 4.28 2.43 4.99
CA LYS A 129 4.64 2.41 3.58
C LYS A 129 3.37 2.47 2.74
N SER A 130 3.22 3.48 1.89
CA SER A 130 2.05 3.59 0.99
C SER A 130 2.41 3.21 -0.44
N ILE A 131 1.54 2.44 -1.08
CA ILE A 131 1.63 2.03 -2.48
C ILE A 131 0.35 2.47 -3.18
N ASP A 132 0.41 3.64 -3.82
CA ASP A 132 -0.72 4.24 -4.53
C ASP A 132 -0.83 3.62 -5.93
N CYS A 133 -1.87 2.83 -6.14
CA CYS A 133 -2.10 2.05 -7.35
C CYS A 133 -3.17 2.73 -8.21
N TYR A 134 -2.75 3.42 -9.25
CA TYR A 134 -3.61 4.19 -10.14
C TYR A 134 -4.11 3.35 -11.32
N CYS A 135 -5.39 3.52 -11.67
CA CYS A 135 -5.87 3.12 -12.99
C CYS A 135 -5.16 3.96 -14.06
N ILE A 136 -4.52 3.33 -15.04
CA ILE A 136 -3.73 4.04 -16.06
C ILE A 136 -4.61 5.00 -16.87
N ASP A 137 -5.84 4.59 -17.18
CA ASP A 137 -6.78 5.37 -17.99
C ASP A 137 -7.16 6.68 -17.30
N ASP A 138 -7.11 6.73 -15.96
CA ASP A 138 -7.43 7.93 -15.18
C ASP A 138 -6.27 8.93 -15.12
N VAL A 139 -5.02 8.48 -15.35
CA VAL A 139 -3.81 9.27 -15.09
C VAL A 139 -2.83 9.33 -16.26
N GLU A 140 -3.13 8.74 -17.42
CA GLU A 140 -2.24 8.66 -18.58
C GLU A 140 -1.57 10.00 -18.92
N ASN A 141 -2.35 11.08 -18.96
CA ASN A 141 -1.90 12.42 -19.35
C ASN A 141 -1.06 13.11 -18.26
N GLN A 142 -1.06 12.61 -17.03
CA GLN A 142 -0.38 13.20 -15.87
C GLN A 142 0.64 12.24 -15.24
N MET A 143 0.87 11.08 -15.86
CA MET A 143 1.67 10.00 -15.30
C MET A 143 3.11 10.45 -14.98
N LYS A 144 3.72 11.25 -15.86
CA LYS A 144 5.08 11.77 -15.66
C LYS A 144 5.17 12.64 -14.39
N ASP A 145 4.25 13.58 -14.25
CA ASP A 145 4.22 14.49 -13.10
C ASP A 145 3.86 13.77 -11.80
N LEU A 146 3.03 12.71 -11.91
CA LEU A 146 2.67 11.87 -10.78
C LEU A 146 3.87 11.08 -10.29
N VAL A 147 4.60 10.39 -11.17
CA VAL A 147 5.78 9.57 -10.82
C VAL A 147 6.83 10.38 -10.04
N CYS A 148 7.06 11.64 -10.42
CA CYS A 148 8.01 12.54 -9.73
C CYS A 148 7.68 12.82 -8.25
N GLN A 149 6.48 12.49 -7.78
CA GLN A 149 6.06 12.69 -6.39
C GLN A 149 6.36 11.48 -5.49
N TYR A 150 6.86 10.39 -6.05
CA TYR A 150 7.09 9.12 -5.37
C TYR A 150 8.57 8.75 -5.33
N GLU A 151 8.94 7.88 -4.40
CA GLU A 151 10.32 7.38 -4.25
C GLU A 151 10.61 6.16 -5.14
N GLY A 152 9.57 5.63 -5.79
CA GLY A 152 9.68 4.47 -6.65
C GLY A 152 8.38 4.13 -7.36
N VAL A 153 8.51 3.29 -8.38
CA VAL A 153 7.40 2.68 -9.12
C VAL A 153 7.42 1.18 -8.88
N LEU A 154 6.28 0.61 -8.53
CA LEU A 154 6.06 -0.83 -8.46
C LEU A 154 5.41 -1.31 -9.77
N ASN A 155 6.01 -2.31 -10.40
CA ASN A 155 5.44 -2.99 -11.57
C ASN A 155 5.69 -4.51 -11.48
N THR A 156 5.39 -5.24 -12.55
CA THR A 156 5.56 -6.71 -12.60
C THR A 156 7.01 -7.17 -12.49
N ALA A 157 8.00 -6.30 -12.76
CA ALA A 157 9.42 -6.57 -12.55
C ALA A 157 9.89 -6.27 -11.11
N GLY A 158 9.01 -5.71 -10.27
CA GLY A 158 9.29 -5.35 -8.89
C GLY A 158 9.39 -3.84 -8.67
N LYS A 159 9.98 -3.43 -7.53
CA LYS A 159 10.15 -2.02 -7.18
C LYS A 159 11.36 -1.43 -7.92
N ILE A 160 11.11 -0.38 -8.70
CA ILE A 160 12.13 0.48 -9.31
C ILE A 160 12.24 1.74 -8.46
N LYS A 161 13.44 2.09 -7.99
CA LYS A 161 13.69 3.38 -7.33
C LYS A 161 13.87 4.47 -8.38
N LEU A 162 13.31 5.65 -8.12
CA LEU A 162 13.38 6.83 -8.98
C LEU A 162 14.60 7.70 -8.64
#